data_AF-A0A9D8ZUI5-F1
#
_entry.id   AF-A0A9D8ZUI5-F1
#
_cell.length_a   1.000
_cell.length_b   1.000
_cell.length_c   1.000
_cell.angle_alpha   90.00
_cell.angle_beta   90.00
_cell.angle_gamma   90.00
#
_symmetry.space_group_name_H-M   'P 1'
#
loop_
_entity.id
_entity.type
_entity.pdbx_description
1 polymer ?
#
loop_
_entity_poly.entity_id
_entity_poly.type
_entity_poly.pdbx_seq_one_letter_code
_entity_poly.pdbx_strand_id
1 'polypeptide(L)' 'MISPTIPFDDKAHMYSDGRLCLYYPPEDPWKHTKRISDTIIPWTAEWLVYYELYQIDGKWHGPFVQHGETKP' A
#
# COMPACT_ATOMS: atom_id res chain seq x y z
N MET A 1 16.92 -16.71 -11.52
CA MET A 1 15.70 -16.05 -11.04
C MET A 1 16.06 -14.60 -10.76
N ILE A 2 15.50 -13.66 -11.50
CA ILE A 2 15.56 -12.25 -11.15
C ILE A 2 14.59 -12.06 -10.00
N SER A 3 15.11 -11.78 -8.80
CA SER A 3 14.31 -11.32 -7.65
C SER A 3 14.46 -9.81 -7.59
N PRO A 4 13.63 -9.03 -8.29
CA PRO A 4 13.59 -7.60 -8.03
C PRO A 4 13.14 -7.39 -6.58
N THR A 5 14.01 -6.80 -5.77
CA THR A 5 13.67 -6.35 -4.42
C THR A 5 13.16 -4.92 -4.54
N ILE A 6 11.97 -4.66 -4.02
CA ILE A 6 11.44 -3.31 -3.89
C ILE A 6 12.07 -2.70 -2.63
N PRO A 7 12.87 -1.61 -2.72
CA PRO A 7 13.40 -0.95 -1.54
C PRO A 7 12.27 -0.30 -0.74
N PHE A 8 12.43 -0.25 0.59
CA PHE A 8 11.51 0.50 1.44
C PHE A 8 11.50 1.98 1.05
N ASP A 9 10.29 2.53 0.94
CA ASP A 9 10.02 3.95 0.71
C ASP A 9 8.77 4.32 1.52
N ASP A 10 8.90 5.30 2.41
CA ASP A 10 7.85 5.76 3.31
C ASP A 10 6.69 6.44 2.56
N LYS A 11 6.96 6.99 1.37
CA LYS A 11 5.96 7.62 0.49
C LYS A 11 5.27 6.63 -0.43
N ALA A 12 5.82 5.42 -0.58
CA ALA A 12 5.23 4.35 -1.39
C ALA A 12 4.24 3.47 -0.60
N HIS A 13 3.73 3.95 0.54
CA HIS A 13 2.77 3.21 1.36
C HIS A 13 3.27 1.82 1.76
N MET A 14 4.46 1.80 2.35
CA MET A 14 5.09 0.61 2.92
C MET A 14 5.26 0.77 4.44
N TYR A 15 5.20 -0.34 5.16
CA TYR A 15 5.69 -0.41 6.53
C TYR A 15 7.22 -0.49 6.53
N SER A 16 7.85 -0.08 7.63
CA SER A 16 9.32 -0.07 7.78
C SER A 16 10.00 -1.43 7.63
N ASP A 17 9.24 -2.53 7.71
CA ASP A 17 9.69 -3.89 7.49
C ASP A 17 9.48 -4.41 6.05
N GLY A 18 9.10 -3.53 5.12
CA GLY A 18 8.92 -3.85 3.71
C GLY A 18 7.55 -4.45 3.36
N ARG A 19 6.63 -4.60 4.32
CA ARG A 19 5.25 -4.99 4.03
C ARG A 19 4.48 -3.84 3.38
N LEU A 20 3.54 -4.18 2.51
CA LEU A 20 2.66 -3.19 1.87
C LEU A 20 1.54 -2.73 2.81
N CYS A 21 1.25 -1.43 2.82
CA CYS A 21 0.11 -0.85 3.52
C CYS A 21 -1.14 -0.92 2.63
N LEU A 22 -1.75 -2.11 2.55
CA LEU A 22 -2.92 -2.35 1.68
C LEU A 22 -4.26 -2.14 2.40
N TYR A 23 -4.25 -2.06 3.72
CA TYR A 23 -5.46 -2.14 4.53
C TYR A 23 -5.22 -1.49 5.89
N TYR A 24 -6.24 -0.78 6.40
CA TYR A 24 -6.18 -0.06 7.67
C TYR A 24 -7.15 -0.67 8.71
N PRO A 25 -6.66 -1.55 9.61
CA PRO A 25 -7.50 -2.24 10.58
C PRO A 25 -8.35 -1.37 11.53
N PRO A 26 -7.89 -0.17 11.97
CA PRO A 26 -8.67 0.67 12.87
C PRO A 26 -9.99 1.18 12.28
N GLU A 27 -10.05 1.46 10.98
CA GLU A 27 -11.31 1.84 10.30
C GLU A 27 -12.03 0.62 9.72
N ASP A 28 -11.24 -0.32 9.19
CA ASP A 28 -11.59 -1.52 8.42
C ASP A 28 -11.82 -2.90 9.09
N PRO A 29 -12.06 -3.13 10.39
CA PRO A 29 -11.74 -4.40 11.09
C PRO A 29 -11.98 -5.70 10.30
N TRP A 30 -10.99 -6.59 10.31
CA TRP A 30 -10.99 -7.77 9.44
C TRP A 30 -12.09 -8.75 9.87
N LYS A 31 -12.80 -9.32 8.90
CA LYS A 31 -13.90 -10.27 9.11
C LYS A 31 -13.65 -11.53 8.30
N HIS A 32 -14.12 -12.68 8.79
CA HIS A 32 -14.01 -13.97 8.09
C HIS A 32 -14.69 -13.97 6.70
N THR A 33 -15.60 -13.04 6.45
CA THR A 33 -16.26 -12.84 5.16
C THR A 33 -15.39 -12.11 4.14
N LYS A 34 -14.32 -11.42 4.56
CA LYS A 34 -13.35 -10.78 3.65
C LYS A 34 -12.41 -11.83 3.11
N ARG A 35 -12.64 -12.29 1.89
CA ARG A 35 -11.76 -13.25 1.23
C ARG A 35 -10.52 -12.51 0.73
N ILE A 36 -9.37 -13.15 0.85
CA ILE A 36 -8.08 -12.63 0.35
C ILE A 36 -8.15 -12.38 -1.17
N SER A 37 -8.89 -13.23 -1.90
CA SER A 37 -9.15 -13.09 -3.33
C SER A 37 -9.88 -11.82 -3.71
N ASP A 38 -10.70 -11.29 -2.81
CA ASP A 38 -11.60 -10.17 -3.08
C ASP A 38 -11.06 -8.85 -2.48
N THR A 39 -9.93 -8.92 -1.76
CA THR A 39 -9.34 -7.78 -1.02
C THR A 39 -7.83 -7.69 -1.28
N ILE A 40 -7.02 -8.49 -0.58
CA ILE A 40 -5.55 -8.38 -0.59
C ILE A 40 -4.95 -8.60 -1.98
N ILE A 41 -5.40 -9.61 -2.73
CA ILE A 41 -4.88 -9.89 -4.08
C ILE A 41 -5.12 -8.71 -5.02
N PRO A 42 -6.37 -8.24 -5.22
CA PRO A 42 -6.61 -7.08 -6.08
C PRO A 42 -5.93 -5.81 -5.57
N TRP A 43 -5.92 -5.54 -4.25
CA TRP A 43 -5.22 -4.37 -3.70
C TRP A 43 -3.71 -4.42 -3.91
N THR A 44 -3.10 -5.61 -3.89
CA THR A 44 -1.66 -5.76 -4.23
C THR A 44 -1.42 -5.39 -5.69
N ALA A 45 -2.29 -5.82 -6.61
CA ALA A 45 -2.18 -5.47 -8.02
C ALA A 45 -2.35 -3.96 -8.24
N GLU A 46 -3.32 -3.32 -7.57
CA GLU A 46 -3.49 -1.87 -7.61
C GLU A 46 -2.27 -1.14 -7.05
N TRP A 47 -1.73 -1.59 -5.90
CA TRP A 47 -0.52 -1.04 -5.31
C TRP A 47 0.66 -1.08 -6.29
N LEU A 48 0.84 -2.18 -7.03
CA LEU A 48 1.90 -2.30 -8.03
C LEU A 48 1.75 -1.26 -9.16
N VAL A 49 0.53 -1.04 -9.65
CA VAL A 49 0.25 0.00 -10.65
C VAL A 49 0.57 1.39 -10.10
N TYR A 50 0.15 1.69 -8.87
CA TYR A 50 0.48 2.97 -8.23
C TYR A 50 1.98 3.14 -7.97
N TYR A 51 2.68 2.05 -7.63
CA TYR A 51 4.12 2.07 -7.45
C TYR A 51 4.84 2.38 -8.76
N GLU A 52 4.43 1.78 -9.88
CA GLU A 52 4.99 2.10 -11.20
C GLU A 52 4.76 3.57 -11.58
N LEU A 53 3.57 4.11 -11.31
CA LEU A 53 3.28 5.54 -11.53
C LEU A 53 4.14 6.44 -10.62
N TYR A 54 4.29 6.07 -9.35
CA TYR A 54 5.15 6.77 -8.40
C TYR A 54 6.61 6.79 -8.85
N GLN A 55 7.11 5.71 -9.45
CA GLN A 55 8.46 5.70 -10.02
C GLN A 55 8.61 6.67 -11.21
N ILE A 56 7.52 7.01 -11.90
CA ILE A 56 7.53 7.94 -13.04
C ILE A 56 7.52 9.40 -12.59
N ASP A 57 6.62 9.78 -11.68
CA ASP A 57 6.38 11.20 -11.34
C ASP A 57 6.64 11.58 -9.87
N GLY A 58 7.03 10.61 -9.04
CA GLY A 58 7.32 10.79 -7.62
C GLY A 58 6.10 11.08 -6.74
N LYS A 59 4.87 10.88 -7.24
CA LYS A 59 3.63 11.13 -6.50
C LYS A 59 2.88 9.84 -6.24
N TRP A 60 2.36 9.68 -5.02
CA TRP A 60 1.49 8.57 -4.71
C TRP A 60 0.06 8.85 -5.19
N HIS A 61 -0.45 8.00 -6.07
CA HIS A 61 -1.79 8.14 -6.66
C HIS A 61 -2.83 7.19 -6.05
N GLY A 62 -2.39 6.27 -5.20
CA GLY A 62 -3.27 5.31 -4.54
C GLY A 62 -4.04 5.92 -3.35
N PRO A 63 -5.16 5.31 -2.94
CA PRO A 63 -5.86 5.73 -1.74
C PRO A 63 -5.00 5.48 -0.50
N PHE A 64 -5.05 6.40 0.47
CA PHE A 64 -4.34 6.22 1.74
C PHE A 64 -4.94 7.03 2.89
N VAL A 65 -4.63 6.59 4.10
CA VAL A 65 -4.86 7.34 5.35
C VAL A 65 -3.56 8.08 5.70
N GLN A 66 -3.65 9.39 5.89
CA GLN A 66 -2.50 10.20 6.29
C GLN A 66 -2.15 9.92 7.77
N HIS A 67 -0.92 9.51 8.04
CA HIS A 67 -0.42 9.27 9.39
C HIS A 67 0.61 10.36 9.77
N GLY A 68 0.13 11.44 10.40
CA GLY A 68 0.91 12.64 10.79
C GLY A 68 1.17 13.61 9.62
N GLU A 69 1.16 14.93 9.75
CA GLU A 69 0.85 15.86 10.85
C GLU A 69 -0.60 16.38 10.73
N THR A 70 -1.18 16.72 11.88
CA THR A 70 -2.34 17.61 11.99
C THR A 70 -2.07 18.94 11.29
N LYS A 71 -3.03 19.43 10.51
CA LYS A 71 -3.11 20.85 10.08
C LYS A 71 -2.88 21.82 11.27
N PRO A 72 -2.39 23.04 10.99
CA PRO A 72 -2.06 24.05 12.01
C PRO A 72 -3.23 24.40 12.95
#